data_AF-A0A4Z0YLN3-F1
#
_entry.id   AF-A0A4Z0YLN3-F1
#
_cell.length_a   1.000
_cell.length_b   1.000
_cell.length_c   1.000
_cell.angle_alpha   90.00
_cell.angle_beta   90.00
_cell.angle_gamma   90.00
#
_symmetry.space_group_name_H-M   'P 1'
#
loop_
_entity.id
_entity.type
_entity.pdbx_description
1 polymer ?
#
loop_
_entity_poly.entity_id
_entity_poly.type
_entity_poly.pdbx_seq_one_letter_code
_entity_poly.pdbx_strand_id
1 'polypeptide(L)'
;MELPPYDGPDGPDGHGTSDTINDTINDTINDTINPVILVLVGRLIHSESTSSSVLYELDHDVSFLSRADHKVVFSRHEHRVRTGQSGAVRTTDHQRHIFNLENPHAVTSTSRYPFFLAPGFKVMQISRSGEDTELFEITRKDDRYEWWDTEGKRIAIEDNSNDQLKMIITTALPRHQADGQYIDIVITID
;
A
#
# COMPACT_ATOMS: atom_id res chain seq x y z
N MET A 1 -62.42 -7.32 -38.86
CA MET A 1 -61.58 -7.95 -37.83
C MET A 1 -60.14 -7.61 -38.18
N GLU A 2 -59.58 -6.58 -37.55
CA GLU A 2 -58.17 -6.22 -37.72
C GLU A 2 -57.34 -6.96 -36.67
N LEU A 3 -56.20 -7.52 -37.09
CA LEU A 3 -55.23 -8.18 -36.22
C LEU A 3 -54.37 -7.13 -35.50
N PRO A 4 -53.94 -7.36 -34.25
CA PRO A 4 -53.02 -6.46 -33.55
C PRO A 4 -51.62 -6.50 -34.19
N PRO A 5 -50.80 -5.45 -34.01
CA PRO A 5 -49.46 -5.40 -34.58
C PRO A 5 -48.53 -6.41 -33.89
N TYR A 6 -47.57 -6.91 -34.67
CA TYR A 6 -46.59 -7.90 -34.24
C TYR A 6 -45.48 -7.21 -33.42
N ASP A 7 -45.43 -7.47 -32.11
CA ASP A 7 -44.27 -7.15 -31.27
C ASP A 7 -43.15 -8.15 -31.60
N GLY A 8 -42.10 -7.65 -32.26
CA GLY A 8 -40.85 -8.41 -32.42
C GLY A 8 -40.16 -8.58 -31.06
N PRO A 9 -39.36 -9.64 -30.86
CA PRO A 9 -38.61 -9.80 -29.61
C PRO A 9 -37.61 -8.66 -29.45
N ASP A 10 -37.72 -7.93 -28.33
CA ASP A 10 -36.72 -6.99 -27.84
C ASP A 10 -35.34 -7.65 -27.91
N GLY A 11 -34.48 -7.10 -28.76
CA GLY A 11 -33.05 -7.42 -28.74
C GLY A 11 -32.49 -7.01 -27.39
N PRO A 12 -31.56 -7.77 -26.80
CA PRO A 12 -30.97 -7.38 -25.53
C PRO A 12 -30.25 -6.04 -25.71
N ASP A 13 -30.79 -5.02 -25.07
CA ASP A 13 -30.20 -3.70 -24.93
C ASP A 13 -28.76 -3.86 -24.46
N GLY A 14 -27.82 -3.37 -25.26
CA GLY A 14 -26.39 -3.34 -24.98
C GLY A 14 -26.07 -2.37 -23.84
N HIS A 15 -26.46 -2.72 -22.62
CA HIS A 15 -26.03 -2.08 -21.39
C HIS A 15 -25.10 -3.02 -20.63
N GLY A 16 -23.80 -2.75 -20.69
CA GLY A 16 -22.84 -3.27 -19.71
C GLY A 16 -21.60 -3.91 -20.31
N THR A 17 -20.69 -3.11 -20.88
CA THR A 17 -19.29 -3.54 -21.04
C THR A 17 -18.28 -2.41 -20.94
N SER A 18 -18.64 -1.17 -21.31
CA SER A 18 -17.66 -0.06 -21.36
C SER A 18 -17.18 0.40 -19.98
N ASP A 19 -18.04 0.42 -18.97
CA ASP A 19 -17.64 0.81 -17.61
C ASP A 19 -16.78 -0.27 -16.95
N THR A 20 -17.11 -1.54 -17.17
CA THR A 20 -16.37 -2.68 -16.62
C THR A 20 -14.97 -2.80 -17.21
N ILE A 21 -14.80 -2.58 -18.51
CA ILE A 21 -13.49 -2.64 -19.17
C ILE A 21 -12.58 -1.51 -18.68
N ASN A 22 -13.09 -0.28 -18.53
CA ASN A 22 -12.28 0.84 -18.03
C ASN A 22 -11.95 0.70 -16.53
N ASP A 23 -12.86 0.16 -15.71
CA ASP A 23 -12.56 -0.12 -14.30
C ASP A 23 -11.51 -1.24 -14.19
N THR A 24 -11.60 -2.28 -15.02
CA THR A 24 -10.64 -3.41 -15.03
C THR A 24 -9.26 -2.97 -15.52
N ILE A 25 -9.19 -2.13 -16.55
CA ILE A 25 -7.93 -1.59 -17.07
C ILE A 25 -7.28 -0.64 -16.04
N ASN A 26 -8.06 0.22 -15.38
CA ASN A 26 -7.53 1.08 -14.32
C ASN A 26 -7.07 0.30 -13.08
N ASP A 27 -7.72 -0.83 -12.76
CA ASP A 27 -7.28 -1.70 -11.67
C ASP A 27 -5.98 -2.44 -12.03
N THR A 28 -5.83 -2.87 -13.30
CA THR A 28 -4.64 -3.59 -13.78
C THR A 28 -3.42 -2.66 -13.96
N ILE A 29 -3.60 -1.41 -14.41
CA ILE A 29 -2.50 -0.43 -14.54
C ILE A 29 -2.01 0.01 -13.15
N ASN A 30 -2.87 -0.04 -12.13
CA ASN A 30 -2.52 0.30 -10.75
C ASN A 30 -1.86 -0.82 -9.95
N ASP A 31 -1.71 -2.03 -10.52
CA ASP A 31 -1.18 -3.19 -9.80
C ASP A 31 0.36 -3.22 -9.71
N THR A 32 1.05 -2.16 -10.16
CA THR A 32 2.51 -2.03 -9.99
C THR A 32 2.88 -0.63 -9.52
N ILE A 33 3.72 -0.57 -8.50
CA ILE A 33 4.45 0.63 -8.07
C ILE A 33 5.71 0.70 -8.91
N ASN A 34 5.87 1.74 -9.73
CA ASN A 34 7.15 2.00 -10.40
C ASN A 34 8.19 2.53 -9.40
N PRO A 35 9.50 2.42 -9.69
CA PRO A 35 10.52 3.05 -8.86
C PRO A 35 10.16 4.52 -8.55
N VAL A 36 10.13 4.87 -7.27
CA VAL A 36 9.61 6.15 -6.79
C VAL A 36 10.33 6.54 -5.51
N ILE A 37 10.52 7.84 -5.32
CA ILE A 37 10.97 8.41 -4.05
C ILE A 37 9.71 8.74 -3.24
N LEU A 38 9.56 8.16 -2.06
CA LEU A 38 8.53 8.52 -1.11
C LEU A 38 9.12 9.49 -0.11
N VAL A 39 8.47 10.63 0.09
CA VAL A 39 8.91 11.67 1.03
C VAL A 39 7.98 11.66 2.23
N LEU A 40 8.51 11.38 3.42
CA LEU A 40 7.74 11.23 4.65
C LEU A 40 7.80 12.55 5.43
N VAL A 41 6.64 13.17 5.68
CA VAL A 41 6.52 14.40 6.45
C VAL A 41 5.34 14.32 7.40
N GLY A 42 5.65 14.27 8.68
CA GLY A 42 4.66 14.11 9.73
C GLY A 42 3.89 12.81 9.55
N ARG A 43 2.60 12.94 9.21
CA ARG A 43 1.70 11.80 8.94
C ARG A 43 1.62 11.42 7.46
N LEU A 44 2.10 12.27 6.56
CA LEU A 44 1.84 12.17 5.13
C LEU A 44 3.05 11.61 4.39
N ILE A 45 2.77 10.82 3.35
CA ILE A 45 3.77 10.31 2.43
C ILE A 45 3.46 10.83 1.03
N HIS A 46 4.39 11.61 0.49
CA HIS A 46 4.27 12.23 -0.83
C HIS A 46 5.12 11.50 -1.87
N SER A 47 4.73 11.62 -3.14
CA SER A 47 5.55 11.17 -4.27
C SER A 47 6.61 12.21 -4.62
N GLU A 48 7.90 11.86 -4.64
CA GLU A 48 9.05 12.66 -5.08
C GLU A 48 9.39 13.90 -4.24
N SER A 49 8.40 14.66 -3.79
CA SER A 49 8.56 15.94 -3.08
C SER A 49 7.36 16.24 -2.17
N THR A 50 7.54 17.12 -1.19
CA THR A 50 6.47 17.58 -0.29
C THR A 50 5.41 18.44 -0.99
N SER A 51 5.71 18.97 -2.18
CA SER A 51 4.75 19.71 -3.01
C SER A 51 3.92 18.82 -3.94
N SER A 52 4.24 17.53 -4.01
CA SER A 52 3.53 16.56 -4.85
C SER A 52 2.32 15.96 -4.13
N SER A 53 1.50 15.21 -4.88
CA SER A 53 0.35 14.48 -4.35
C SER A 53 0.73 13.55 -3.19
N VAL A 54 -0.14 13.53 -2.18
CA VAL A 54 -0.10 12.56 -1.08
C VAL A 54 -0.54 11.20 -1.62
N LEU A 55 0.27 10.17 -1.36
CA LEU A 55 -0.02 8.78 -1.73
C LEU A 55 -0.54 7.97 -0.54
N TYR A 56 0.02 8.23 0.65
CA TYR A 56 -0.31 7.48 1.85
C TYR A 56 -0.36 8.39 3.08
N GLU A 57 -1.05 7.92 4.12
CA GLU A 57 -1.14 8.56 5.42
C GLU A 57 -1.01 7.53 6.56
N LEU A 58 -0.25 7.91 7.59
CA LEU A 58 -0.15 7.26 8.88
C LEU A 58 -1.10 7.94 9.87
N ASP A 59 -1.71 7.18 10.77
CA ASP A 59 -2.45 7.76 11.90
C ASP A 59 -1.55 8.30 13.03
N HIS A 60 -0.23 8.17 12.89
CA HIS A 60 0.79 8.72 13.78
C HIS A 60 1.81 9.55 12.98
N ASP A 61 2.40 10.55 13.64
CA ASP A 61 3.50 11.30 13.05
C ASP A 61 4.79 10.47 13.12
N VAL A 62 5.42 10.24 11.97
CA VAL A 62 6.62 9.41 11.83
C VAL A 62 7.78 9.92 12.71
N SER A 63 7.84 11.23 12.96
CA SER A 63 8.91 11.88 13.74
C SER A 63 8.78 11.62 15.24
N PHE A 64 7.59 11.20 15.69
CA PHE A 64 7.27 10.97 17.10
C PHE A 64 6.96 9.51 17.41
N LEU A 65 7.09 8.60 16.43
CA LEU A 65 6.93 7.17 16.65
C LEU A 65 7.95 6.67 17.68
N SER A 66 7.45 5.96 18.67
CA SER A 66 8.21 5.41 19.79
C SER A 66 7.89 3.93 20.00
N ARG A 67 8.60 3.27 20.91
CA ARG A 67 8.28 1.89 21.29
C ARG A 67 6.91 1.72 21.96
N ALA A 68 6.27 2.81 22.41
CA ALA A 68 4.92 2.76 22.98
C ALA A 68 3.83 2.66 21.91
N ASP A 69 4.14 3.11 20.69
CA ASP A 69 3.26 3.08 19.52
C ASP A 69 3.31 1.66 18.92
N HIS A 70 2.51 0.78 19.52
CA HIS A 70 2.48 -0.65 19.20
C HIS A 70 1.60 -0.97 17.99
N LYS A 71 0.84 0.02 17.52
CA LYS A 71 -0.07 -0.09 16.38
C LYS A 71 -0.15 1.26 15.66
N VAL A 72 0.12 1.25 14.35
CA VAL A 72 -0.01 2.42 13.48
C VAL A 72 -0.87 2.04 12.28
N VAL A 73 -1.94 2.79 12.02
CA VAL A 73 -2.81 2.59 10.86
C VAL A 73 -2.16 3.20 9.63
N PHE A 74 -2.01 2.39 8.59
CA PHE A 74 -1.53 2.82 7.28
C PHE A 74 -2.69 2.89 6.29
N SER A 75 -2.80 4.02 5.59
CA SER A 75 -3.88 4.27 4.63
C SER A 75 -3.36 4.81 3.30
N ARG A 76 -4.05 4.49 2.22
CA ARG A 76 -3.81 5.03 0.87
C ARG A 76 -4.72 6.22 0.63
N HIS A 77 -4.16 7.29 0.10
CA HIS A 77 -4.90 8.44 -0.35
C HIS A 77 -5.23 8.26 -1.85
N GLU A 78 -6.50 8.03 -2.16
CA GLU A 78 -6.96 7.76 -3.52
C GLU A 78 -7.62 9.00 -4.12
N HIS A 79 -7.07 9.43 -5.26
CA HIS A 79 -7.68 10.46 -6.09
C HIS A 79 -8.44 9.80 -7.24
N ARG A 80 -9.78 9.77 -7.17
CA ARG A 80 -10.61 9.19 -8.24
C ARG A 80 -11.23 10.29 -9.08
N VAL A 81 -10.91 10.28 -10.37
CA VAL A 81 -11.50 11.16 -11.37
C VAL A 81 -12.50 10.36 -12.19
N ARG A 82 -13.78 10.74 -12.13
CA ARG A 82 -14.85 10.12 -12.91
C ARG A 82 -15.44 11.15 -13.86
N THR A 83 -15.41 10.85 -15.15
CA THR A 83 -16.09 11.66 -16.17
C THR A 83 -17.50 11.11 -16.37
N GLY A 84 -18.52 11.89 -16.00
CA GLY A 84 -19.91 11.53 -16.23
C GLY A 84 -20.28 11.58 -17.72
N GLN A 85 -21.39 10.94 -18.09
CA GLN A 85 -21.91 10.88 -19.47
C GLN A 85 -22.16 12.27 -20.12
N SER A 86 -22.25 13.34 -19.29
CA SER A 86 -22.41 14.73 -19.73
C SER A 86 -21.08 15.51 -19.84
N GLY A 87 -19.93 14.82 -19.74
CA GLY A 87 -18.60 15.45 -19.72
C GLY A 87 -18.24 16.15 -18.40
N ALA A 88 -19.12 16.09 -17.39
CA ALA A 88 -18.84 16.62 -16.07
C ALA A 88 -17.79 15.76 -15.35
N VAL A 89 -16.66 16.36 -14.98
CA VAL A 89 -15.59 15.71 -14.21
C VAL A 89 -15.95 15.78 -12.73
N ARG A 90 -16.06 14.63 -12.08
CA ARG A 90 -16.20 14.51 -10.62
C ARG A 90 -14.92 13.93 -10.07
N THR A 91 -14.34 14.66 -9.14
CA THR A 91 -13.14 14.24 -8.41
C THR A 91 -13.56 13.89 -6.99
N THR A 92 -13.17 12.71 -6.52
CA THR A 92 -13.36 12.29 -5.13
C THR A 92 -12.02 11.88 -4.55
N ASP A 93 -11.64 12.53 -3.45
CA ASP A 93 -10.55 12.11 -2.59
C ASP A 93 -11.12 11.24 -1.48
N HIS A 94 -10.58 10.04 -1.30
CA HIS A 94 -10.88 9.24 -0.11
C HIS A 94 -9.65 8.52 0.41
N GLN A 95 -9.64 8.30 1.71
CA GLN A 95 -8.63 7.53 2.41
C GLN A 95 -9.10 6.08 2.53
N ARG A 96 -8.36 5.14 1.93
CA ARG A 96 -8.61 3.70 2.06
C ARG A 96 -7.65 3.11 3.08
N HIS A 97 -8.17 2.47 4.12
CA HIS A 97 -7.36 1.67 5.02
C HIS A 97 -6.67 0.53 4.26
N ILE A 98 -5.39 0.31 4.55
CA ILE A 98 -4.56 -0.69 3.90
C ILE A 98 -4.21 -1.79 4.90
N PHE A 99 -3.42 -1.46 5.94
CA PHE A 99 -3.06 -2.38 7.01
C PHE A 99 -2.74 -1.62 8.30
N ASN A 100 -2.59 -2.36 9.41
CA ASN A 100 -1.95 -1.86 10.61
C ASN A 100 -0.50 -2.34 10.65
N LEU A 101 0.43 -1.46 11.02
CA LEU A 101 1.78 -1.79 11.41
C LEU A 101 1.78 -2.10 12.89
N GLU A 102 2.05 -3.36 13.25
CA GLU A 102 2.06 -3.80 14.64
C GLU A 102 3.48 -4.14 15.10
N ASN A 103 3.85 -3.66 16.30
CA ASN A 103 5.09 -4.01 16.99
C ASN A 103 4.79 -5.02 18.10
N PRO A 104 5.01 -6.33 17.88
CA PRO A 104 4.59 -7.38 18.80
C PRO A 104 5.35 -7.33 20.15
N HIS A 105 6.52 -6.68 20.20
CA HIS A 105 7.33 -6.57 21.41
C HIS A 105 6.82 -5.54 22.43
N ALA A 106 5.82 -4.74 22.09
CA ALA A 106 5.26 -3.74 23.00
C ALA A 106 4.18 -4.29 23.93
N VAL A 107 3.63 -5.49 23.67
CA VAL A 107 2.49 -6.02 24.43
C VAL A 107 2.86 -7.17 25.39
N THR A 108 3.90 -7.99 25.13
CA THR A 108 4.30 -9.05 26.08
C THR A 108 5.80 -9.41 25.99
N SER A 109 6.60 -8.90 26.92
CA SER A 109 7.98 -9.37 27.11
C SER A 109 8.00 -10.70 27.88
N THR A 110 7.71 -11.80 27.20
CA THR A 110 8.06 -13.18 27.62
C THR A 110 8.48 -14.04 26.42
N SER A 111 9.30 -13.48 25.53
CA SER A 111 9.95 -14.29 24.49
C SER A 111 10.93 -15.29 25.13
N ARG A 112 10.85 -16.57 24.70
CA ARG A 112 11.77 -17.67 25.07
C ARG A 112 13.08 -17.65 24.28
N TYR A 113 13.34 -16.62 23.50
CA TYR A 113 14.53 -16.51 22.67
C TYR A 113 15.36 -15.29 23.13
N PRO A 114 16.60 -15.49 23.61
CA PRO A 114 17.49 -14.39 23.96
C PRO A 114 18.12 -13.84 22.66
N PHE A 115 17.60 -12.75 22.14
CA PHE A 115 18.04 -12.17 20.85
C PHE A 115 19.23 -11.22 21.05
N PHE A 116 20.42 -11.72 20.75
CA PHE A 116 21.53 -10.92 20.27
C PHE A 116 22.03 -11.63 19.00
N LEU A 117 22.21 -10.90 17.88
CA LEU A 117 23.06 -11.21 16.71
C LEU A 117 22.43 -11.56 15.34
N ALA A 118 21.20 -11.18 15.00
CA ALA A 118 20.77 -11.08 13.60
C ALA A 118 20.63 -9.60 13.17
N PRO A 119 21.33 -9.11 12.12
CA PRO A 119 21.29 -7.70 11.73
C PRO A 119 20.13 -7.44 10.75
N GLY A 120 18.88 -7.61 11.18
CA GLY A 120 17.73 -7.32 10.32
C GLY A 120 16.36 -7.43 11.00
N PHE A 121 15.34 -6.90 10.34
CA PHE A 121 13.93 -7.08 10.68
C PHE A 121 13.26 -7.85 9.55
N LYS A 122 12.46 -8.86 9.88
CA LYS A 122 11.60 -9.51 8.90
C LYS A 122 10.24 -8.85 8.91
N VAL A 123 9.72 -8.56 7.73
CA VAL A 123 8.36 -8.08 7.57
C VAL A 123 7.49 -9.22 7.10
N MET A 124 6.55 -9.57 7.97
CA MET A 124 5.68 -10.72 7.81
C MET A 124 4.27 -10.23 7.51
N GLN A 125 3.66 -10.88 6.52
CA GLN A 125 2.25 -10.82 6.24
C GLN A 125 1.55 -11.92 7.04
N ILE A 126 0.69 -11.52 7.99
CA ILE A 126 -0.01 -12.46 8.88
C ILE A 126 -1.35 -12.84 8.27
N SER A 127 -1.52 -14.12 7.93
CA SER A 127 -2.77 -14.59 7.33
C SER A 127 -3.73 -15.13 8.37
N ARG A 128 -5.03 -14.84 8.18
CA ARG A 128 -6.10 -15.49 8.96
C ARG A 128 -6.17 -17.00 8.76
N SER A 129 -5.61 -17.52 7.65
CA SER A 129 -5.49 -18.96 7.40
C SER A 129 -4.37 -19.62 8.21
N GLY A 130 -3.50 -18.84 8.87
CA GLY A 130 -2.34 -19.34 9.61
C GLY A 130 -1.09 -19.60 8.75
N GLU A 131 -1.15 -19.30 7.45
CA GLU A 131 0.01 -19.32 6.56
C GLU A 131 0.62 -17.92 6.48
N ASP A 132 1.51 -17.60 7.42
CA ASP A 132 2.23 -16.34 7.42
C ASP A 132 3.29 -16.33 6.31
N THR A 133 3.43 -15.20 5.62
CA THR A 133 4.32 -15.06 4.47
C THR A 133 5.36 -13.97 4.74
N GLU A 134 6.64 -14.28 4.52
CA GLU A 134 7.69 -13.27 4.54
C GLU A 134 7.58 -12.39 3.28
N LEU A 135 7.50 -11.08 3.47
CA LEU A 135 7.43 -10.12 2.37
C LEU A 135 8.82 -9.59 2.01
N PHE A 136 9.57 -9.13 3.01
CA PHE A 136 10.90 -8.54 2.83
C PHE A 136 11.69 -8.52 4.12
N GLU A 137 13.00 -8.40 3.99
CA GLU A 137 13.96 -8.21 5.07
C GLU A 137 14.48 -6.76 5.06
N ILE A 138 14.48 -6.12 6.22
CA ILE A 138 15.04 -4.78 6.42
C ILE A 138 16.37 -4.94 7.16
N THR A 139 17.47 -4.60 6.50
CA THR A 139 18.81 -4.68 7.07
C THR A 139 19.38 -3.28 7.31
N ARG A 140 20.16 -3.10 8.37
CA ARG A 140 20.89 -1.85 8.61
C ARG A 140 22.32 -1.98 8.08
N LYS A 141 22.70 -1.09 7.17
CA LYS A 141 24.05 -1.01 6.59
C LYS A 141 24.49 0.45 6.51
N ASP A 142 25.69 0.75 6.99
CA ASP A 142 26.30 2.09 6.92
C ASP A 142 25.34 3.22 7.38
N ASP A 143 24.68 3.02 8.53
CA ASP A 143 23.67 3.93 9.12
C ASP A 143 22.38 4.16 8.31
N ARG A 144 22.09 3.25 7.38
CA ARG A 144 20.89 3.30 6.54
C ARG A 144 20.16 1.96 6.55
N TYR A 145 18.85 2.00 6.41
CA TYR A 145 18.06 0.78 6.22
C TYR A 145 17.90 0.46 4.73
N GLU A 146 18.14 -0.80 4.37
CA GLU A 146 17.95 -1.35 3.03
C GLU A 146 16.95 -2.49 3.12
N TRP A 147 15.99 -2.49 2.19
CA TRP A 147 14.90 -3.46 2.14
C TRP A 147 15.15 -4.42 0.98
N TRP A 148 15.06 -5.70 1.26
CA TRP A 148 15.38 -6.79 0.34
C TRP A 148 14.18 -7.72 0.22
N ASP A 149 13.84 -8.13 -1.01
CA ASP A 149 12.85 -9.19 -1.19
C ASP A 149 13.41 -10.55 -0.80
N THR A 150 12.54 -11.56 -0.77
CA THR A 150 12.89 -12.94 -0.39
C THR A 150 13.83 -13.63 -1.40
N GLU A 151 14.04 -13.04 -2.58
CA GLU A 151 15.00 -13.50 -3.59
C GLU A 151 16.39 -12.84 -3.43
N GLY A 152 16.54 -11.93 -2.45
CA GLY A 152 17.79 -11.22 -2.19
C GLY A 152 18.03 -10.03 -3.12
N LYS A 153 16.99 -9.52 -3.78
CA LYS A 153 17.06 -8.28 -4.57
C LYS A 153 16.63 -7.10 -3.71
N ARG A 154 17.41 -6.03 -3.77
CA ARG A 154 17.12 -4.79 -3.04
C ARG A 154 15.94 -4.06 -3.68
N ILE A 155 14.88 -3.85 -2.90
CA ILE A 155 13.65 -3.21 -3.35
C ILE A 155 13.54 -1.76 -2.90
N ALA A 156 14.17 -1.40 -1.79
CA ALA A 156 14.15 -0.03 -1.31
C ALA A 156 15.30 0.33 -0.37
N ILE A 157 15.47 1.64 -0.17
CA ILE A 157 16.54 2.23 0.65
C ILE A 157 16.00 3.48 1.35
N GLU A 158 16.28 3.64 2.64
CA GLU A 158 16.00 4.90 3.33
C GLU A 158 17.04 5.98 3.01
N ASP A 159 16.65 7.23 2.83
CA ASP A 159 17.57 8.35 2.71
C ASP A 159 17.13 9.47 3.65
N ASN A 160 18.02 9.83 4.58
CA ASN A 160 17.79 10.89 5.58
C ASN A 160 18.57 12.16 5.25
N SER A 161 18.82 12.41 3.97
CA SER A 161 19.48 13.63 3.52
C SER A 161 18.62 14.88 3.76
N ASN A 162 19.26 15.99 4.16
CA ASN A 162 18.63 17.31 4.34
C ASN A 162 17.48 17.33 5.37
N ASP A 163 17.62 16.58 6.47
CA ASP A 163 16.61 16.49 7.54
C ASP A 163 15.22 16.03 7.05
N GLN A 164 15.19 15.31 5.93
CA GLN A 164 13.98 14.79 5.32
C GLN A 164 14.11 13.29 5.16
N LEU A 165 13.23 12.55 5.84
CA LEU A 165 13.11 11.11 5.70
C LEU A 165 12.49 10.78 4.35
N LYS A 166 13.24 10.01 3.55
CA LYS A 166 12.82 9.50 2.25
C LYS A 166 12.96 8.00 2.21
N MET A 167 12.08 7.37 1.45
CA MET A 167 12.18 5.97 1.11
C MET A 167 12.26 5.86 -0.41
N ILE A 168 13.36 5.34 -0.92
CA ILE A 168 13.62 5.21 -2.36
C ILE A 168 13.29 3.78 -2.76
N ILE A 169 12.15 3.59 -3.43
CA ILE A 169 11.78 2.32 -4.04
C ILE A 169 12.59 2.17 -5.33
N THR A 170 13.46 1.15 -5.41
CA THR A 170 14.46 1.00 -6.47
C THR A 170 14.04 0.08 -7.60
N THR A 171 12.95 -0.67 -7.44
CA THR A 171 12.41 -1.59 -8.46
C THR A 171 10.91 -1.39 -8.60
N ALA A 172 10.38 -1.79 -9.75
CA ALA A 172 8.94 -2.02 -9.85
C ALA A 172 8.53 -3.08 -8.82
N LEU A 173 7.51 -2.77 -8.03
CA LEU A 173 6.97 -3.61 -6.95
C LEU A 173 5.47 -3.83 -7.19
N PRO A 174 4.98 -5.07 -7.21
CA PRO A 174 3.54 -5.34 -7.24
C PRO A 174 2.79 -4.57 -6.15
N ARG A 175 1.69 -3.92 -6.52
CA ARG A 175 0.92 -3.04 -5.62
C ARG A 175 0.41 -3.82 -4.42
N HIS A 176 -0.03 -5.06 -4.60
CA HIS A 176 -0.51 -5.89 -3.50
C HIS A 176 0.57 -6.21 -2.45
N GLN A 177 1.86 -6.23 -2.81
CA GLN A 177 2.97 -6.38 -1.85
C GLN A 177 3.21 -5.09 -1.05
N ALA A 178 3.06 -3.92 -1.69
CA ALA A 178 3.19 -2.63 -1.02
C ALA A 178 1.97 -2.26 -0.16
N ASP A 179 0.78 -2.58 -0.65
CA ASP A 179 -0.50 -2.28 -0.03
C ASP A 179 -1.00 -3.45 0.86
N GLY A 180 -0.17 -4.44 1.20
CA GLY A 180 -0.49 -5.56 2.11
C GLY A 180 -1.96 -6.00 2.08
N GLN A 181 -2.39 -6.67 1.01
CA GLN A 181 -3.82 -6.90 0.73
C GLN A 181 -4.59 -7.50 1.94
N TYR A 182 -5.42 -6.67 2.59
CA TYR A 182 -6.47 -7.03 3.56
C TYR A 182 -6.05 -7.64 4.91
N ILE A 183 -4.83 -7.41 5.39
CA ILE A 183 -4.35 -7.99 6.65
C ILE A 183 -3.34 -7.11 7.38
N ASP A 184 -3.13 -7.40 8.67
CA ASP A 184 -2.16 -6.71 9.51
C ASP A 184 -0.72 -7.12 9.10
N ILE A 185 0.19 -6.14 9.09
CA ILE A 185 1.62 -6.36 8.84
C ILE A 185 2.35 -6.29 10.18
N VAL A 186 3.14 -7.34 10.45
CA VAL A 186 3.94 -7.44 11.68
C VAL A 186 5.41 -7.35 11.32
N ILE A 187 6.15 -6.50 12.04
CA ILE A 187 7.60 -6.41 11.95
C ILE A 187 8.18 -7.25 13.10
N THR A 188 8.91 -8.31 12.77
CA THR A 188 9.57 -9.18 13.75
C THR A 188 11.07 -8.90 13.80
N ILE A 189 11.64 -8.95 15.01
CA ILE A 189 13.08 -8.88 15.26
C ILE A 189 13.57 -10.32 15.45
N ASP A 190 14.52 -10.75 14.64
CA ASP A 190 15.14 -12.08 14.73
C ASP A 190 16.19 -12.20 15.84
#